data_AF-A0A8J7C9C3-F1
#
_entry.id   AF-A0A8J7C9C3-F1
#
_cell.length_a   1.000
_cell.length_b   1.000
_cell.length_c   1.000
_cell.angle_alpha   90.00
_cell.angle_beta   90.00
_cell.angle_gamma   90.00
#
_symmetry.space_group_name_H-M   'P 1'
#
loop_
_entity.id
_entity.type
_entity.pdbx_description
1 polymer ?
#
loop_
_entity_poly.entity_id
_entity_poly.type
_entity_poly.pdbx_seq_one_letter_code
_entity_poly.pdbx_strand_id
1 'polypeptide(L)'
;MNMIILLDTGPLGLISNPSKKEEAVKCREWITSLDKNFFSLYIPEISDYEVRRELIRCKKLEGLRRLDLLKDSENFTYVPITTEVMLKAAELWAWAHNTGQQTASAESLDADVILSATAIVLARLGVSVIIATTNVNHLERYTPAKHWKDAYFLTAQP
;
A
#
# COMPACT_ATOMS: atom_id res chain seq x y z
N MET A 1 0.26 -0.68 21.21
CA MET A 1 0.80 -1.63 20.21
C MET A 1 0.71 -0.91 18.88
N ASN A 2 1.81 -0.79 18.15
CA ASN A 2 1.88 0.02 16.93
C ASN A 2 1.54 -0.86 15.72
N MET A 3 0.53 -0.49 14.96
CA MET A 3 0.06 -1.17 13.75
C MET A 3 0.70 -0.54 12.52
N ILE A 4 1.18 -1.37 11.61
CA ILE A 4 1.71 -0.92 10.33
C ILE A 4 0.56 -0.76 9.33
N ILE A 5 0.46 0.41 8.73
CA ILE A 5 -0.37 0.67 7.56
C ILE A 5 0.54 0.64 6.33
N LEU A 6 0.34 -0.38 5.50
CA LEU A 6 1.04 -0.53 4.23
C LEU A 6 0.23 0.19 3.14
N LEU A 7 0.84 1.13 2.44
CA LEU A 7 0.15 1.94 1.44
C LEU A 7 0.15 1.26 0.07
N ASP A 8 -1.03 0.94 -0.45
CA ASP A 8 -1.22 0.55 -1.84
C ASP A 8 -1.09 1.76 -2.80
N THR A 9 -1.00 1.49 -4.10
CA THR A 9 -0.90 2.45 -5.20
C THR A 9 -2.00 3.51 -5.20
N GLY A 10 -3.24 3.15 -4.84
CA GLY A 10 -4.37 4.07 -4.76
C GLY A 10 -4.10 5.26 -3.83
N PRO A 11 -3.99 5.04 -2.50
CA PRO A 11 -3.67 6.12 -1.56
C PRO A 11 -2.29 6.73 -1.82
N LEU A 12 -1.25 5.95 -2.15
CA LEU A 12 0.09 6.50 -2.46
C LEU A 12 0.05 7.48 -3.64
N GLY A 13 -0.68 7.12 -4.69
CA GLY A 13 -0.93 7.95 -5.85
C GLY A 13 -1.71 9.22 -5.50
N LEU A 14 -2.71 9.14 -4.63
CA LEU A 14 -3.47 10.31 -4.16
C LEU A 14 -2.62 11.28 -3.34
N ILE A 15 -1.78 10.77 -2.43
CA ILE A 15 -0.93 11.58 -1.55
C ILE A 15 0.14 12.32 -2.38
N SER A 16 0.76 11.62 -3.33
CA SER A 16 1.77 12.20 -4.25
C SER A 16 1.18 13.12 -5.33
N ASN A 17 -0.14 13.08 -5.57
CA ASN A 17 -0.78 13.89 -6.58
C ASN A 17 -0.82 15.40 -6.21
N PRO A 18 -0.26 16.31 -7.03
CA PRO A 18 -0.29 17.75 -6.75
C PRO A 18 -1.65 18.41 -6.86
N SER A 19 -2.63 17.71 -7.41
CA SER A 19 -3.97 18.23 -7.62
C SER A 19 -4.67 18.66 -6.33
N LYS A 20 -5.47 19.72 -6.44
CA LYS A 20 -6.43 20.19 -5.43
C LYS A 20 -7.79 19.49 -5.52
N LYS A 21 -7.90 18.42 -6.33
CA LYS A 21 -9.09 17.57 -6.36
C LYS A 21 -9.38 17.07 -4.95
N GLU A 22 -10.65 17.09 -4.58
CA GLU A 22 -11.14 16.78 -3.24
C GLU A 22 -10.61 15.45 -2.71
N GLU A 23 -10.58 14.41 -3.54
CA GLU A 23 -10.08 13.08 -3.15
C GLU A 23 -8.61 13.08 -2.70
N ALA A 24 -7.74 13.80 -3.44
CA ALA A 24 -6.33 13.89 -3.10
C ALA A 24 -6.09 14.75 -1.85
N VAL A 25 -6.91 15.78 -1.65
CA VAL A 25 -6.89 16.61 -0.43
C VAL A 25 -7.29 15.76 0.78
N LYS A 26 -8.44 15.07 0.71
CA LYS A 26 -8.92 14.20 1.78
C LYS A 26 -7.94 13.08 2.13
N CYS A 27 -7.26 12.51 1.14
CA CYS A 27 -6.26 11.46 1.40
C CYS A 27 -5.04 11.99 2.15
N ARG A 28 -4.58 13.21 1.84
CA ARG A 28 -3.50 13.87 2.61
C ARG A 28 -3.93 14.25 4.04
N GLU A 29 -5.17 14.72 4.19
CA GLU A 29 -5.76 15.01 5.51
C GLU A 29 -5.88 13.74 6.34
N TRP A 30 -6.33 12.63 5.74
CA TRP A 30 -6.39 11.32 6.38
C TRP A 30 -5.04 10.89 6.94
N ILE A 31 -3.98 10.91 6.12
CA ILE A 31 -2.60 10.61 6.58
C ILE A 31 -2.20 11.48 7.78
N THR A 32 -2.55 12.76 7.74
CA THR A 32 -2.21 13.71 8.81
C THR A 32 -3.03 13.47 10.09
N SER A 33 -4.24 12.92 9.97
CA SER A 33 -5.11 12.59 11.11
C SER A 33 -4.76 11.29 11.83
N LEU A 34 -3.91 10.43 11.23
CA LEU A 34 -3.52 9.17 11.85
C LEU A 34 -2.65 9.43 13.08
N ASP A 35 -2.99 8.78 14.19
CA ASP A 35 -2.20 8.87 15.40
C ASP A 35 -0.92 8.05 15.27
N LYS A 36 0.21 8.75 15.27
CA LYS A 36 1.55 8.18 15.12
C LYS A 36 1.97 7.29 16.29
N ASN A 37 1.28 7.34 17.42
CA ASN A 37 1.52 6.42 18.54
C ASN A 37 0.91 5.03 18.29
N PHE A 38 -0.09 4.95 17.41
CA PHE A 38 -0.80 3.71 17.08
C PHE A 38 -0.51 3.21 15.68
N PHE A 39 -0.24 4.10 14.73
CA PHE A 39 -0.01 3.75 13.34
C PHE A 39 1.37 4.18 12.86
N SER A 40 2.01 3.28 12.12
CA SER A 40 3.19 3.59 11.33
C SER A 40 2.94 3.37 9.85
N LEU A 41 3.28 4.38 9.04
CA LEU A 41 3.01 4.41 7.62
C LEU A 41 4.18 3.88 6.82
N TYR A 42 3.92 2.85 6.02
CA TYR A 42 4.94 2.13 5.26
C TYR A 42 4.64 2.27 3.77
N ILE A 43 5.67 2.59 2.97
CA ILE A 43 5.61 2.68 1.51
C ILE A 43 6.34 1.46 0.93
N PRO A 44 5.62 0.48 0.35
CA PRO A 44 6.22 -0.63 -0.36
C PRO A 44 6.92 -0.20 -1.63
N GLU A 45 8.08 -0.79 -1.91
CA GLU A 45 8.76 -0.64 -3.20
C GLU A 45 7.88 -1.00 -4.39
N ILE A 46 7.03 -2.04 -4.28
CA ILE A 46 6.13 -2.44 -5.36
C ILE A 46 5.09 -1.34 -5.67
N SER A 47 4.51 -0.73 -4.64
CA SER A 47 3.52 0.33 -4.80
C SER A 47 4.17 1.63 -5.30
N ASP A 48 5.38 1.97 -4.81
CA ASP A 48 6.15 3.08 -5.38
C ASP A 48 6.48 2.81 -6.85
N TYR A 49 6.94 1.62 -7.21
CA TYR A 49 7.23 1.26 -8.60
C TYR A 49 6.04 1.49 -9.53
N GLU A 50 4.85 1.03 -9.14
CA GLU A 50 3.64 1.19 -9.95
C GLU A 50 3.20 2.65 -10.10
N VAL A 51 3.21 3.43 -9.01
CA VAL A 51 2.89 4.86 -9.08
C VAL A 51 3.95 5.60 -9.89
N ARG A 52 5.24 5.32 -9.64
CA ARG A 52 6.39 5.95 -10.28
C ARG A 52 6.44 5.69 -11.77
N ARG A 53 6.26 4.44 -12.23
CA ARG A 53 6.30 4.10 -13.67
C ARG A 53 5.22 4.86 -14.44
N GLU A 54 4.04 5.04 -13.84
CA GLU A 54 2.93 5.76 -14.47
C GLU A 54 3.16 7.27 -14.49
N LEU A 55 3.70 7.84 -13.42
CA LEU A 55 4.13 9.24 -13.38
C LEU A 55 5.21 9.53 -14.44
N ILE A 56 6.18 8.63 -14.61
CA ILE A 56 7.22 8.73 -15.65
C ILE A 56 6.59 8.64 -17.04
N ARG A 57 5.75 7.63 -17.30
CA ARG A 57 5.06 7.43 -18.59
C ARG A 57 4.25 8.66 -18.99
N CYS A 58 3.55 9.27 -18.03
CA CYS A 58 2.72 10.47 -18.23
C CYS A 58 3.49 11.79 -18.08
N LYS A 59 4.83 11.76 -17.88
CA LYS A 59 5.70 12.93 -17.70
C LYS A 59 5.23 13.88 -16.57
N LYS A 60 4.73 13.33 -15.47
CA LYS A 60 4.20 14.08 -14.31
C LYS A 60 5.30 14.37 -13.29
N LEU A 61 6.23 15.27 -13.65
CA LEU A 61 7.42 15.58 -12.86
C LEU A 61 7.13 16.01 -11.41
N GLU A 62 6.09 16.82 -11.20
CA GLU A 62 5.73 17.27 -9.84
C GLU A 62 5.20 16.13 -8.96
N GLY A 63 4.48 15.16 -9.54
CA GLY A 63 4.04 13.97 -8.81
C GLY A 63 5.24 13.10 -8.41
N LEU A 64 6.20 12.96 -9.32
CA LEU A 64 7.45 12.21 -9.06
C LEU A 64 8.24 12.86 -7.93
N ARG A 65 8.43 14.19 -7.97
CA ARG A 65 9.10 14.96 -6.92
C ARG A 65 8.43 14.78 -5.56
N ARG A 66 7.09 14.79 -5.51
CA ARG A 66 6.34 14.55 -4.27
C ARG A 66 6.48 13.13 -3.76
N LEU A 67 6.48 12.14 -4.66
CA LEU A 67 6.72 10.74 -4.29
C LEU A 67 8.11 10.55 -3.68
N ASP A 68 9.14 11.19 -4.24
CA ASP A 68 10.49 11.18 -3.67
C ASP A 68 10.53 11.83 -2.27
N LEU A 69 9.86 12.98 -2.08
CA LEU A 69 9.76 13.61 -0.77
C LEU A 69 9.02 12.76 0.28
N LEU A 70 8.03 11.97 -0.12
CA LEU A 70 7.34 11.06 0.80
C LEU A 70 8.27 9.94 1.26
N LYS A 71 9.08 9.40 0.34
CA LYS A 71 10.07 8.36 0.62
C LYS A 71 11.16 8.84 1.59
N ASP A 72 11.59 10.09 1.45
CA ASP A 72 12.66 10.69 2.27
C ASP A 72 12.13 11.29 3.59
N SER A 73 10.81 11.26 3.82
CA SER A 73 10.17 11.82 5.01
C SER A 73 10.25 10.87 6.20
N GLU A 74 10.62 11.38 7.38
CA GLU A 74 10.67 10.62 8.64
C GLU A 74 9.33 10.01 9.08
N ASN A 75 8.21 10.47 8.49
CA ASN A 75 6.88 9.94 8.78
C ASN A 75 6.57 8.61 8.06
N PHE A 76 7.41 8.21 7.11
CA PHE A 76 7.21 7.01 6.31
C PHE A 76 8.42 6.09 6.43
N THR A 77 8.16 4.78 6.46
CA THR A 77 9.20 3.77 6.29
C THR A 77 9.12 3.20 4.88
N TYR A 78 10.20 3.29 4.10
CA TYR A 78 10.28 2.66 2.79
C TYR A 78 10.63 1.17 2.94
N VAL A 79 9.83 0.29 2.35
CA VAL A 79 9.94 -1.17 2.55
C VAL A 79 10.46 -1.83 1.29
N PRO A 80 11.63 -2.52 1.36
CA PRO A 80 12.21 -3.17 0.19
C PRO A 80 11.50 -4.46 -0.18
N ILE A 81 11.51 -4.81 -1.47
CA ILE A 81 11.14 -6.15 -1.94
C ILE A 81 12.33 -7.08 -1.68
N THR A 82 12.21 -7.91 -0.65
CA THR A 82 13.25 -8.90 -0.31
C THR A 82 13.05 -10.22 -1.06
N THR A 83 14.07 -11.07 -1.06
CA THR A 83 13.94 -12.44 -1.59
C THR A 83 12.83 -13.22 -0.89
N GLU A 84 12.66 -13.05 0.43
CA GLU A 84 11.58 -13.71 1.17
C GLU A 84 10.20 -13.26 0.67
N VAL A 85 10.01 -11.96 0.42
CA VAL A 85 8.78 -11.42 -0.16
C VAL A 85 8.49 -12.06 -1.52
N MET A 86 9.49 -12.15 -2.40
CA MET A 86 9.29 -12.73 -3.74
C MET A 86 8.96 -14.22 -3.69
N LEU A 87 9.59 -14.99 -2.79
CA LEU A 87 9.25 -16.40 -2.59
C LEU A 87 7.82 -16.56 -2.06
N LYS A 88 7.42 -15.74 -1.10
CA LYS A 88 6.04 -15.72 -0.57
C LYS A 88 5.03 -15.30 -1.65
N ALA A 89 5.38 -14.34 -2.50
CA ALA A 89 4.54 -13.91 -3.61
C ALA A 89 4.29 -15.04 -4.61
N ALA A 90 5.32 -15.81 -4.97
CA ALA A 90 5.18 -16.97 -5.84
C ALA A 90 4.22 -18.03 -5.26
N GLU A 91 4.29 -18.29 -3.95
CA GLU A 91 3.36 -19.19 -3.27
C GLU A 91 1.91 -18.68 -3.32
N LEU A 92 1.69 -17.40 -3.02
CA LEU A 92 0.35 -16.78 -3.07
C LEU A 92 -0.23 -16.78 -4.48
N TRP A 93 0.60 -16.48 -5.49
CA TRP A 93 0.21 -16.52 -6.90
C TRP A 93 -0.26 -17.92 -7.31
N ALA A 94 0.53 -18.94 -6.98
CA ALA A 94 0.22 -20.33 -7.29
C ALA A 94 -1.06 -20.78 -6.58
N TRP A 95 -1.21 -20.42 -5.30
CA TRP A 95 -2.43 -20.68 -4.53
C TRP A 95 -3.65 -20.07 -5.23
N ALA A 96 -3.61 -18.77 -5.56
CA ALA A 96 -4.74 -18.08 -6.18
C ALA A 96 -5.18 -18.71 -7.49
N HIS A 97 -4.20 -19.14 -8.30
CA HIS A 97 -4.46 -19.80 -9.58
C HIS A 97 -5.10 -21.18 -9.39
N ASN A 98 -4.60 -21.97 -8.44
CA ASN A 98 -5.08 -23.32 -8.18
C ASN A 98 -6.45 -23.35 -7.50
N THR A 99 -6.84 -22.28 -6.79
CA THR A 99 -8.12 -22.21 -6.06
C THR A 99 -9.19 -21.39 -6.77
N GLY A 100 -8.95 -20.92 -8.00
CA GLY A 100 -9.90 -20.09 -8.74
C GLY A 100 -10.14 -18.71 -8.13
N GLN A 101 -9.19 -18.19 -7.35
CA GLN A 101 -9.25 -16.88 -6.69
C GLN A 101 -8.59 -15.77 -7.54
N GLN A 102 -8.43 -16.01 -8.85
CA GLN A 102 -7.90 -15.03 -9.80
C GLN A 102 -8.93 -13.92 -10.02
N THR A 103 -8.61 -12.68 -9.68
CA THR A 103 -9.61 -11.58 -9.67
C THR A 103 -9.25 -10.33 -10.43
N ALA A 104 -8.14 -10.32 -11.16
CA ALA A 104 -7.77 -9.19 -11.99
C ALA A 104 -7.19 -9.67 -13.34
N SER A 105 -6.96 -8.77 -14.29
CA SER A 105 -6.21 -9.13 -15.50
C SER A 105 -4.81 -9.62 -15.11
N ALA A 106 -4.20 -10.50 -15.90
CA ALA A 106 -2.91 -11.13 -15.57
C ALA A 106 -1.83 -10.13 -15.12
N GLU A 107 -1.85 -8.89 -15.65
CA GLU A 107 -0.88 -7.84 -15.35
C GLU A 107 -1.06 -7.13 -14.00
N SER A 108 -2.27 -7.10 -13.44
CA SER A 108 -2.56 -6.45 -12.14
C SER A 108 -2.48 -7.41 -10.95
N LEU A 109 -2.55 -8.71 -11.22
CA LEU A 109 -2.41 -9.77 -10.21
C LEU A 109 -1.05 -9.78 -9.53
N ASP A 110 0.04 -9.54 -10.27
CA ASP A 110 1.39 -9.74 -9.75
C ASP A 110 1.76 -8.71 -8.66
N ALA A 111 1.35 -7.45 -8.84
CA ALA A 111 1.63 -6.39 -7.87
C ALA A 111 0.82 -6.55 -6.58
N ASP A 112 -0.49 -6.85 -6.68
CA ASP A 112 -1.35 -7.14 -5.54
C ASP A 112 -0.82 -8.32 -4.72
N VAL A 113 -0.31 -9.36 -5.41
CA VAL A 113 0.29 -10.53 -4.78
C VAL A 113 1.62 -10.21 -4.09
N ILE A 114 2.52 -9.43 -4.71
CA ILE A 114 3.78 -9.00 -4.08
C ILE A 114 3.51 -8.09 -2.87
N LEU A 115 2.54 -7.17 -2.99
CA LEU A 115 2.11 -6.32 -1.87
C LEU A 115 1.56 -7.15 -0.71
N SER A 116 0.71 -8.12 -1.01
CA SER A 116 0.17 -9.04 0.00
C SER A 116 1.25 -9.89 0.66
N ALA A 117 2.21 -10.39 -0.13
CA ALA A 117 3.37 -11.10 0.39
C ALA A 117 4.22 -10.22 1.33
N THR A 118 4.40 -8.95 0.97
CA THR A 118 5.10 -7.96 1.81
C THR A 118 4.41 -7.82 3.17
N ALA A 119 3.09 -7.66 3.18
CA ALA A 119 2.31 -7.57 4.40
C ALA A 119 2.44 -8.83 5.29
N ILE A 120 2.37 -10.02 4.68
CA ILE A 120 2.52 -11.30 5.39
C ILE A 120 3.93 -11.45 5.99
N VAL A 121 4.98 -11.10 5.23
CA VAL A 121 6.36 -11.18 5.72
C VAL A 121 6.59 -10.22 6.88
N LEU A 122 6.08 -8.98 6.79
CA LEU A 122 6.14 -8.02 7.90
C LEU A 122 5.39 -8.53 9.14
N ALA A 123 4.21 -9.12 8.97
CA ALA A 123 3.41 -9.61 10.09
C ALA A 123 4.09 -10.74 10.88
N ARG A 124 4.99 -11.51 10.26
CA ARG A 124 5.79 -12.55 10.93
C ARG A 124 6.73 -11.99 12.01
N LEU A 125 7.01 -10.68 11.99
CA LEU A 125 7.80 -10.00 13.01
C LEU A 125 7.00 -9.72 14.30
N GLY A 126 5.76 -10.22 14.41
CA GLY A 126 4.90 -10.05 15.59
C GLY A 126 4.17 -8.71 15.63
N VAL A 127 4.12 -8.00 14.50
CA VAL A 127 3.42 -6.71 14.35
C VAL A 127 2.12 -6.90 13.56
N SER A 128 1.10 -6.10 13.89
CA SER A 128 -0.13 -6.07 13.09
C SER A 128 0.11 -5.24 11.82
N VAL A 129 -0.28 -5.78 10.67
CA VAL A 129 -0.13 -5.12 9.37
C VAL A 129 -1.49 -5.08 8.67
N ILE A 130 -1.82 -3.92 8.11
CA ILE A 130 -3.02 -3.73 7.30
C ILE A 130 -2.70 -2.94 6.04
N ILE A 131 -3.27 -3.33 4.91
CA ILE A 131 -3.12 -2.56 3.67
C ILE A 131 -4.21 -1.50 3.58
N ALA A 132 -3.83 -0.24 3.37
CA ALA A 132 -4.76 0.80 2.95
C ALA A 132 -4.81 0.87 1.42
N THR A 133 -5.99 0.72 0.84
CA THR A 133 -6.20 0.65 -0.62
C THR A 133 -7.43 1.45 -1.05
N THR A 134 -7.62 1.61 -2.36
CA THR A 134 -8.90 2.01 -2.98
C THR A 134 -9.72 0.82 -3.48
N ASN A 135 -9.15 -0.39 -3.52
CA ASN A 135 -9.82 -1.60 -4.02
C ASN A 135 -9.57 -2.81 -3.09
N VAL A 136 -10.40 -2.91 -2.05
CA VAL A 136 -10.28 -3.94 -1.00
C VAL A 136 -10.41 -5.35 -1.56
N ASN A 137 -11.32 -5.55 -2.52
CA ASN A 137 -11.66 -6.86 -3.07
C ASN A 137 -10.44 -7.58 -3.67
N HIS A 138 -9.44 -6.85 -4.17
CA HIS A 138 -8.25 -7.48 -4.75
C HIS A 138 -7.32 -8.09 -3.70
N LEU A 139 -7.30 -7.51 -2.49
CA LEU A 139 -6.29 -7.79 -1.46
C LEU A 139 -6.83 -8.60 -0.29
N GLU A 140 -8.11 -8.41 0.07
CA GLU A 140 -8.69 -8.99 1.30
C GLU A 140 -8.67 -10.53 1.36
N ARG A 141 -8.55 -11.18 0.20
CA ARG A 141 -8.41 -12.64 0.10
C ARG A 141 -7.04 -13.16 0.55
N TYR A 142 -6.01 -12.31 0.50
CA TYR A 142 -4.63 -12.66 0.83
C TYR A 142 -4.22 -12.19 2.22
N THR A 143 -4.65 -10.99 2.59
CA THR A 143 -4.19 -10.30 3.81
C THR A 143 -5.21 -9.24 4.25
N PRO A 144 -5.22 -8.80 5.53
CA PRO A 144 -6.06 -7.70 5.97
C PRO A 144 -5.85 -6.45 5.12
N ALA A 145 -6.94 -5.98 4.51
CA ALA A 145 -6.98 -4.78 3.70
C ALA A 145 -8.23 -3.96 4.03
N LYS A 146 -8.12 -2.64 3.96
CA LYS A 146 -9.22 -1.71 4.18
C LYS A 146 -9.17 -0.59 3.16
N HIS A 147 -10.35 -0.10 2.82
CA HIS A 147 -10.43 1.13 2.04
C HIS A 147 -9.81 2.25 2.87
N TRP A 148 -8.97 3.12 2.31
CA TRP A 148 -8.26 4.14 3.10
C TRP A 148 -9.20 5.10 3.86
N LYS A 149 -10.44 5.26 3.39
CA LYS A 149 -11.52 6.01 4.07
C LYS A 149 -12.29 5.23 5.15
N ASP A 150 -11.94 3.97 5.41
CA ASP A 150 -12.67 3.15 6.36
C ASP A 150 -12.54 3.74 7.78
N ALA A 151 -13.65 3.77 8.51
CA ALA A 151 -13.70 4.28 9.88
C ALA A 151 -12.76 3.53 10.82
N TYR A 152 -12.37 2.29 10.49
CA TYR A 152 -11.35 1.52 11.17
C TYR A 152 -10.10 2.34 11.51
N PHE A 153 -9.60 3.17 10.58
CA PHE A 153 -8.39 3.97 10.79
C PHE A 153 -8.58 5.15 11.76
N LEU A 154 -9.83 5.49 12.09
CA LEU A 154 -10.19 6.57 13.01
C LEU A 154 -10.68 6.04 14.36
N THR A 155 -11.23 4.84 14.41
CA THR A 155 -11.84 4.25 15.61
C THR A 155 -11.01 3.15 16.26
N ALA A 156 -9.97 2.62 15.60
CA ALA A 156 -9.08 1.61 16.17
C ALA A 156 -8.08 2.16 17.21
N GLN A 157 -8.44 3.25 17.90
CA GLN A 157 -7.78 3.65 19.14
C GLN A 157 -8.40 2.86 20.30
N PRO A 158 -7.60 2.30 21.23
CA PRO A 158 -8.12 1.56 22.38
C PRO A 158 -9.02 2.43 23.28
#